data_AF-A0A0D6KYG8-F1
#
_entry.id   AF-A0A0D6KYG8-F1
#
_cell.length_a   1.000
_cell.length_b   1.000
_cell.length_c   1.000
_cell.angle_alpha   90.00
_cell.angle_beta   90.00
_cell.angle_gamma   90.00
#
_symmetry.space_group_name_H-M   'P 1'
#
loop_
_entity.id
_entity.type
_entity.pdbx_description
1 polymer ?
#
loop_
_entity_poly.entity_id
_entity_poly.type
_entity_poly.pdbx_seq_one_letter_code
_entity_poly.pdbx_strand_id
1 'polypeptide(L)' 'MAKSKAGSRSIKEETVKAKTGKGWDEWFSILDQWDVKEQGHTKTAAYLRSQYALSPWWSQAVTARYEWEHGLKQAESD' A
#
# COMPACT_ATOMS: atom_id res chain seq x y z
N MET A 1 -8.59 -19.04 6.16
CA MET A 1 -9.28 -18.25 5.12
C MET A 1 -8.25 -17.47 4.32
N ALA A 2 -7.80 -18.00 3.18
CA ALA A 2 -6.86 -17.33 2.30
C ALA A 2 -7.59 -16.21 1.53
N LYS A 3 -7.38 -14.95 1.92
CA LYS A 3 -7.95 -13.80 1.20
C LYS A 3 -7.12 -13.54 -0.05
N SER A 4 -7.62 -13.99 -1.20
CA SER A 4 -7.10 -13.69 -2.53
C SER A 4 -6.96 -12.19 -2.77
N LYS A 5 -5.73 -11.66 -2.65
CA LYS A 5 -5.38 -10.26 -2.96
C LYS A 5 -5.17 -10.09 -4.47
N ALA A 6 -6.21 -10.40 -5.26
CA ALA A 6 -6.17 -10.27 -6.71
C ALA A 6 -6.60 -8.87 -7.21
N GLY A 7 -7.18 -8.02 -6.35
CA GLY A 7 -7.72 -6.71 -6.77
C GLY A 7 -6.70 -5.59 -6.94
N SER A 8 -5.57 -5.58 -6.20
CA SER A 8 -4.62 -4.45 -6.21
C SER A 8 -3.49 -4.57 -7.23
N ARG A 9 -3.31 -5.75 -7.85
CA ARG A 9 -2.19 -6.02 -8.78
C ARG A 9 -2.37 -5.35 -10.15
N SER A 10 -3.61 -5.12 -10.58
CA SER A 10 -3.94 -4.56 -11.91
C SER A 10 -4.41 -3.09 -11.86
N ILE A 11 -4.27 -2.41 -10.71
CA ILE A 11 -4.66 -1.01 -10.61
C ILE A 11 -3.63 -0.14 -11.32
N LYS A 12 -4.07 0.54 -12.38
CA LYS A 12 -3.25 1.49 -13.14
C LYS A 12 -2.96 2.76 -12.32
N GLU A 13 -1.84 3.40 -12.61
CA GLU A 13 -1.43 4.66 -11.99
C GLU A 13 -2.49 5.77 -12.14
N GLU A 14 -3.12 5.87 -13.32
CA GLU A 14 -4.20 6.82 -13.60
C GLU A 14 -5.35 6.71 -12.59
N THR A 15 -5.74 5.48 -12.25
CA THR A 15 -6.84 5.20 -11.32
C THR A 15 -6.45 5.56 -9.89
N VAL A 16 -5.20 5.25 -9.51
CA VAL A 16 -4.68 5.63 -8.19
C VAL A 16 -4.62 7.13 -8.05
N LYS A 17 -4.07 7.82 -9.04
CA LYS A 17 -3.98 9.29 -9.03
C LYS A 17 -5.36 9.94 -8.99
N ALA A 18 -6.33 9.42 -9.75
CA ALA A 18 -7.70 9.94 -9.74
C ALA A 18 -8.44 9.72 -8.42
N LYS A 19 -8.13 8.65 -7.67
CA LYS A 19 -8.83 8.29 -6.43
C LYS A 19 -8.12 8.75 -5.16
N THR A 20 -6.80 8.82 -5.20
CA THR A 20 -5.93 9.10 -4.05
C THR A 20 -5.24 10.46 -4.16
N GLY A 21 -5.29 11.09 -5.35
CA GLY A 21 -4.59 12.34 -5.66
C GLY A 21 -3.11 12.16 -6.01
N LYS A 22 -2.53 10.98 -5.79
CA LYS A 22 -1.09 10.71 -5.96
C LYS A 22 -0.84 9.46 -6.80
N GLY A 23 0.28 9.46 -7.53
CA GLY A 23 0.73 8.30 -8.30
C GLY A 23 1.32 7.19 -7.43
N TRP A 24 1.60 6.03 -8.02
CA TRP A 24 2.23 4.91 -7.32
C TRP A 24 3.63 5.28 -6.79
N ASP A 25 4.42 5.95 -7.61
CA ASP A 25 5.78 6.39 -7.26
C ASP A 25 5.82 7.34 -6.05
N GLU A 26 4.90 8.31 -6.01
CA GLU A 26 4.73 9.20 -4.86
C GLU A 26 4.33 8.42 -3.60
N TRP A 27 3.41 7.47 -3.73
CA TRP A 27 3.02 6.64 -2.59
C TRP A 27 4.17 5.79 -2.08
N PHE A 28 4.95 5.21 -2.98
CA PHE A 28 6.12 4.42 -2.58
C PHE A 28 7.16 5.28 -1.88
N SER A 29 7.43 6.49 -2.38
CA SER A 29 8.32 7.44 -1.70
C SER A 29 7.83 7.81 -0.29
N ILE A 30 6.53 8.05 -0.11
CA ILE A 30 5.93 8.34 1.20
C ILE A 30 6.08 7.14 2.15
N LEU A 31 5.84 5.94 1.63
CA LEU A 31 5.90 4.70 2.40
C LEU A 31 7.34 4.29 2.75
N ASP A 32 8.30 4.56 1.88
CA ASP A 32 9.73 4.38 2.11
C ASP A 32 10.20 5.27 3.26
N GLN A 33 9.80 6.55 3.25
CA GLN A 33 10.07 7.48 4.36
C GLN A 33 9.38 7.11 5.67
N TRP A 34 8.20 6.47 5.60
CA TRP A 34 7.43 6.06 6.78
C TRP A 34 7.94 4.77 7.43
N ASP A 35 8.82 4.02 6.75
CA ASP A 35 9.30 2.70 7.15
C ASP A 35 8.16 1.70 7.43
N VAL A 36 7.48 1.27 6.37
CA VAL A 36 6.37 0.28 6.46
C VAL A 36 6.81 -1.01 7.14
N LYS A 37 8.10 -1.37 7.02
CA LYS A 37 8.65 -2.63 7.54
C LYS A 37 8.72 -2.61 9.07
N GLU A 38 9.13 -1.49 9.65
CA GLU A 38 9.18 -1.28 11.10
C GLU A 38 7.79 -1.00 11.71
N GLN A 39 6.97 -0.19 11.03
CA GLN A 39 5.65 0.20 11.54
C GLN A 39 4.60 -0.92 11.40
N GLY A 40 4.71 -1.73 10.35
CA GLY A 40 3.79 -2.81 10.01
C GLY A 40 2.53 -2.36 9.27
N HIS A 41 1.90 -3.31 8.57
CA HIS A 41 0.76 -3.10 7.67
C HIS A 41 -0.38 -2.25 8.27
N THR A 42 -0.77 -2.54 9.52
CA THR A 42 -1.92 -1.89 10.17
C THR A 42 -1.67 -0.43 10.48
N LYS A 43 -0.47 -0.08 10.98
CA LYS A 43 -0.11 1.32 11.28
C LYS A 43 0.03 2.14 10.02
N THR A 44 0.64 1.56 8.98
CA THR A 44 0.75 2.21 7.67
C THR A 44 -0.63 2.49 7.07
N ALA A 45 -1.55 1.52 7.09
CA ALA A 45 -2.91 1.76 6.62
C ALA A 45 -3.63 2.84 7.44
N ALA A 46 -3.44 2.89 8.76
CA ALA A 46 -4.01 3.94 9.61
C ALA A 46 -3.41 5.33 9.33
N TYR A 47 -2.09 5.41 9.13
CA TYR A 47 -1.38 6.62 8.74
C TYR A 47 -1.92 7.18 7.41
N LEU A 48 -2.07 6.32 6.40
CA LEU A 48 -2.64 6.68 5.10
C LEU A 48 -4.08 7.21 5.21
N ARG A 49 -4.90 6.66 6.10
CA ARG A 49 -6.26 7.17 6.36
C ARG A 49 -6.25 8.50 7.10
N SER A 50 -5.36 8.66 8.08
CA SER A 50 -5.33 9.85 8.94
C SER A 50 -4.71 11.05 8.22
N GLN A 51 -3.55 10.87 7.60
CA GLN A 51 -2.80 11.95 6.94
C GLN A 51 -3.35 12.30 5.55
N TYR A 52 -3.78 11.31 4.79
CA TYR A 52 -4.16 11.49 3.39
C TYR A 52 -5.66 11.25 3.13
N ALA A 53 -6.46 11.09 4.19
CA ALA A 53 -7.90 10.84 4.11
C ALA A 53 -8.28 9.68 3.17
N LEU A 54 -7.37 8.72 2.98
CA LEU A 54 -7.60 7.62 2.05
C LEU A 54 -8.76 6.74 2.53
N SER A 55 -9.52 6.21 1.57
CA SER A 55 -10.54 5.22 1.90
C SER A 55 -9.87 3.96 2.47
N PRO A 56 -10.49 3.27 3.44
CA PRO A 56 -9.91 2.09 4.09
C PRO A 56 -9.37 1.04 3.12
N TRP A 57 -10.08 0.83 2.00
CA TRP A 57 -9.65 -0.08 0.95
C TRP A 57 -8.40 0.40 0.20
N TRP A 58 -8.32 1.69 -0.13
CA TRP A 58 -7.17 2.29 -0.81
C TRP A 58 -5.91 2.25 0.05
N SER A 59 -6.04 2.51 1.35
CA SER A 59 -4.93 2.41 2.30
C SER A 59 -4.33 1.01 2.29
N GLN A 60 -5.18 -0.03 2.37
CA GLN A 60 -4.74 -1.43 2.32
C GLN A 60 -4.15 -1.80 0.96
N ALA A 61 -4.74 -1.33 -0.14
CA ALA A 61 -4.27 -1.61 -1.50
C ALA A 61 -2.88 -0.98 -1.76
N VAL A 62 -2.67 0.25 -1.28
CA VAL A 62 -1.41 0.97 -1.42
C VAL A 62 -0.30 0.31 -0.61
N THR A 63 -0.54 0.03 0.68
CA THR A 63 0.40 -0.72 1.52
C THR A 63 0.71 -2.11 0.94
N ALA A 64 -0.31 -2.81 0.44
CA ALA A 64 -0.11 -4.11 -0.19
C ALA A 64 0.83 -4.06 -1.39
N ARG A 65 0.63 -3.09 -2.28
CA ARG A 65 1.42 -3.00 -3.50
C ARG A 65 2.88 -2.71 -3.16
N TYR A 66 3.10 -1.80 -2.20
CA TYR A 66 4.42 -1.51 -1.66
C TYR A 66 5.11 -2.75 -1.09
N GLU A 67 4.43 -3.53 -0.25
CA GLU A 67 4.99 -4.77 0.32
C GLU A 67 5.39 -5.81 -0.74
N TRP A 68 4.71 -5.82 -1.89
CA TRP A 68 5.03 -6.70 -3.01
C TRP A 68 6.24 -6.22 -3.80
N GLU A 69 6.30 -4.92 -4.13
CA GLU A 69 7.41 -4.34 -4.89
C GLU A 69 8.72 -4.37 -4.09
N HIS A 70 8.66 -4.17 -2.77
CA HIS A 70 9.81 -4.25 -1.88
C HIS A 70 10.16 -5.68 -1.41
N GLY A 71 9.50 -6.70 -1.96
CA GLY A 71 9.82 -8.10 -1.67
C GLY A 71 9.55 -8.55 -0.22
N LEU A 72 8.86 -7.73 0.59
CA LEU A 72 8.56 -8.04 1.99
C LEU A 72 7.69 -9.29 2.13
N LYS A 73 6.95 -9.66 1.09
CA LYS A 73 6.09 -10.84 1.04
C LYS A 73 6.78 -12.13 0.59
N GLN A 74 8.06 -12.09 0.20
CA GLN A 74 8.84 -13.30 -0.11
C GLN A 74 9.70 -13.80 1.06
N ALA A 75 9.85 -13.02 2.13
CA ALA A 75 10.65 -13.42 3.28
C ALA A 75 9.90 -14.29 4.32
N GLU A 76 8.60 -14.53 4.16
CA GLU A 76 7.80 -15.38 5.06
C GLU A 76 7.25 -16.59 4.32
N SER A 77 8.16 -17.38 3.74
CA SER A 77 7.88 -18.74 3.30
C SER A 77 9.19 -19.55 3.30
N ASP A 78 9.75 -19.77 4.49
CA ASP A 78 10.60 -20.92 4.83
C ASP A 78 10.14 -21.48 6.19
#